data_AF-A0A516KHU0-F1
#
_entry.id   AF-A0A516KHU0-F1
#
_cell.length_a   1.000
_cell.length_b   1.000
_cell.length_c   1.000
_cell.angle_alpha   90.00
_cell.angle_beta   90.00
_cell.angle_gamma   90.00
#
_symmetry.space_group_name_H-M   'P 1'
#
loop_
_entity.id
_entity.type
_entity.pdbx_description
1 polymer ?
#
loop_
_entity_poly.entity_id
_entity_poly.type
_entity_poly.pdbx_seq_one_letter_code
_entity_poly.pdbx_strand_id
1 'polypeptide(L)'
;MSEMDNGKIGDIVKAHYKSGTYVGEIVEDRGEHYLIKVLAVLKHPLQGDIHNYGKTEDVFFHQRKALSFQEKMNVSKSATHPYIDEIPDYTESLKAALETQKEKFKQQGSSEFQTKVLEQLEDLEKRYFR
;
A
#
# COMPACT_ATOMS: atom_id res chain seq x y z
N MET A 1 4.02 24.00 20.16
CA MET A 1 3.22 22.78 19.89
C MET A 1 2.68 22.98 18.50
N SER A 2 3.33 22.38 17.49
CA SER A 2 2.99 22.60 16.08
C SER A 2 1.56 22.09 15.83
N GLU A 3 0.67 22.96 15.37
CA GLU A 3 -0.60 22.55 14.78
C GLU A 3 -0.29 21.47 13.73
N MET A 4 -0.74 20.24 13.98
CA MET A 4 -0.84 19.25 12.92
C MET A 4 -1.89 19.79 11.98
N ASP A 5 -1.48 20.22 10.80
CA ASP A 5 -2.38 20.63 9.73
C ASP A 5 -3.25 19.42 9.37
N ASN A 6 -4.47 19.40 9.90
CA ASN A 6 -5.44 18.35 9.65
C ASN A 6 -5.99 18.56 8.23
N GLY A 7 -5.76 17.59 7.34
CA GLY A 7 -6.31 17.64 5.99
C GLY A 7 -7.83 17.82 5.97
N LYS A 8 -8.34 18.52 4.95
CA LYS A 8 -9.78 18.72 4.72
C LYS A 8 -10.29 17.81 3.60
N ILE A 9 -11.60 17.68 3.51
CA ILE A 9 -12.25 16.96 2.41
C ILE A 9 -11.81 17.61 1.07
N GLY A 10 -11.41 16.77 0.12
CA GLY A 10 -10.86 17.15 -1.17
C GLY A 10 -9.32 17.24 -1.20
N ASP A 11 -8.64 17.23 -0.05
CA ASP A 11 -7.18 17.24 -0.04
C ASP A 11 -6.61 15.92 -0.54
N ILE A 12 -5.49 16.04 -1.27
CA ILE A 12 -4.70 14.90 -1.73
C ILE A 12 -3.67 14.56 -0.67
N VAL A 13 -3.67 13.30 -0.29
CA VAL A 13 -2.87 12.79 0.82
C VAL A 13 -2.18 11.50 0.47
N LYS A 14 -1.03 11.30 1.10
CA LYS A 14 -0.34 10.02 1.18
C LYS A 14 -0.80 9.32 2.44
N ALA A 15 -1.32 8.10 2.28
CA ALA A 15 -1.90 7.33 3.36
C ALA A 15 -1.24 5.95 3.48
N HIS A 16 -0.86 5.59 4.71
CA HIS A 16 -0.28 4.29 5.03
C HIS A 16 -1.36 3.34 5.52
N TYR A 17 -1.57 2.22 4.82
CA TYR A 17 -2.62 1.26 5.15
C TYR A 17 -2.16 -0.17 4.92
N LYS A 18 -2.24 -1.00 5.97
CA LYS A 18 -1.87 -2.43 5.97
C LYS A 18 -0.53 -2.69 5.26
N SER A 19 0.51 -1.91 5.62
CA SER A 19 1.88 -1.91 5.04
C SER A 19 2.06 -1.37 3.61
N GLY A 20 0.96 -1.11 2.90
CA GLY A 20 0.96 -0.38 1.63
C GLY A 20 0.97 1.13 1.86
N THR A 21 1.25 1.89 0.79
CA THR A 21 1.19 3.35 0.79
C THR A 21 0.52 3.82 -0.49
N TYR A 22 -0.46 4.70 -0.33
CA TYR A 22 -1.36 5.11 -1.40
C TYR A 22 -1.41 6.63 -1.46
N VAL A 23 -1.57 7.17 -2.67
CA VAL A 23 -2.08 8.53 -2.86
C VAL A 23 -3.60 8.44 -2.94
N GLY A 24 -4.30 9.31 -2.24
CA GLY A 24 -5.75 9.34 -2.26
C GLY A 24 -6.32 10.69 -1.91
N GLU A 25 -7.62 10.83 -2.10
CA GLU A 25 -8.39 12.03 -1.79
C GLU A 25 -9.18 11.79 -0.50
N ILE A 26 -9.15 12.74 0.44
CA ILE A 26 -10.02 12.70 1.61
C ILE A 26 -11.46 12.95 1.14
N VAL A 27 -12.34 11.96 1.32
CA VAL A 27 -13.75 12.08 0.94
C VAL A 27 -14.69 12.25 2.15
N GLU A 28 -14.22 11.97 3.36
CA GLU A 28 -14.99 12.12 4.60
C GLU A 28 -14.04 12.29 5.80
N ASP A 29 -14.38 13.19 6.74
CA ASP A 29 -13.75 13.26 8.06
C ASP A 29 -14.63 12.52 9.08
N ARG A 30 -14.05 11.53 9.77
CA ARG A 30 -14.72 10.66 10.75
C ARG A 30 -14.14 10.82 12.16
N GLY A 31 -13.65 12.01 12.49
CA GLY A 31 -13.04 12.31 13.79
C GLY A 31 -11.57 11.92 13.82
N GLU A 32 -11.24 10.74 14.36
CA GLU A 32 -9.84 10.25 14.45
C GLU A 32 -9.32 9.65 13.13
N HIS A 33 -10.21 9.46 12.16
CA HIS A 33 -9.92 8.82 10.89
C HIS A 33 -10.42 9.66 9.71
N TYR A 34 -9.76 9.52 8.57
CA TYR A 34 -10.27 9.92 7.27
C TYR A 34 -10.79 8.72 6.50
N LEU A 35 -11.86 8.92 5.73
CA LEU A 35 -12.18 8.04 4.62
C LEU A 35 -11.44 8.57 3.38
N ILE A 36 -10.55 7.75 2.84
CA ILE A 36 -9.69 8.13 1.72
C ILE A 36 -10.04 7.27 0.51
N LYS A 37 -10.28 7.91 -0.64
CA LYS A 37 -10.49 7.27 -1.94
C LYS A 37 -9.15 7.13 -2.64
N VAL A 38 -8.74 5.90 -2.94
CA VAL A 38 -7.43 5.60 -3.55
C VAL A 38 -7.36 6.13 -4.99
N LEU A 39 -6.28 6.82 -5.31
CA LEU A 39 -5.97 7.35 -6.64
C LEU A 39 -4.74 6.68 -7.24
N ALA A 40 -3.71 6.38 -6.43
CA ALA A 40 -2.48 5.73 -6.90
C ALA A 40 -1.79 4.91 -5.80
N VAL A 41 -0.85 4.06 -6.20
CA VAL A 41 -0.10 3.16 -5.30
C VAL A 41 1.38 3.56 -5.27
N LEU A 42 1.87 4.07 -4.14
CA LEU A 42 3.30 4.41 -3.97
C LEU A 42 4.12 3.22 -3.44
N LYS A 43 3.49 2.34 -2.67
CA LYS A 43 4.14 1.13 -2.12
C LYS A 43 3.14 -0.02 -2.06
N HIS A 44 3.48 -1.13 -2.71
CA HIS A 44 2.67 -2.34 -2.69
C HIS A 44 2.73 -2.99 -1.29
N PRO A 45 1.61 -3.53 -0.77
CA PRO A 45 1.58 -4.15 0.55
C PRO A 45 2.55 -5.32 0.67
N LEU A 46 3.10 -5.51 1.86
CA LEU A 46 3.92 -6.66 2.22
C LEU A 46 3.11 -7.95 2.11
N GLN A 47 3.75 -9.01 1.62
CA GLN A 47 3.17 -10.35 1.54
C GLN A 47 3.48 -11.15 2.80
N GLY A 48 2.68 -12.18 3.07
CA GLY A 48 2.80 -13.01 4.26
C GLY A 48 2.07 -12.44 5.48
N ASP A 49 2.38 -12.99 6.65
CA ASP A 49 1.85 -12.50 7.92
C ASP A 49 2.57 -11.22 8.35
N ILE A 50 1.85 -10.11 8.44
CA ILE A 50 2.40 -8.81 8.84
C ILE A 50 2.72 -8.74 10.34
N HIS A 51 2.10 -9.60 11.16
CA HIS A 51 2.37 -9.69 12.59
C HIS A 51 3.59 -10.58 12.87
N ASN A 52 3.86 -11.54 11.99
CA ASN A 52 5.00 -12.45 12.04
C ASN A 52 5.87 -12.33 10.77
N TYR A 53 6.25 -11.10 10.42
CA TYR A 53 6.94 -10.83 9.16
C TYR A 53 8.25 -11.60 9.04
N GLY A 54 8.48 -12.23 7.88
CA GLY A 54 9.66 -13.05 7.61
C GLY A 54 9.50 -14.54 7.94
N LYS A 55 8.42 -14.96 8.61
CA LYS A 55 8.18 -16.37 8.93
C LYS A 55 7.44 -17.11 7.80
N THR A 56 7.74 -18.40 7.65
CA THR A 56 7.07 -19.33 6.73
C THR A 56 6.48 -20.55 7.43
N GLU A 57 6.95 -20.87 8.63
CA GLU A 57 6.50 -21.99 9.46
C GLU A 57 5.52 -21.50 10.53
N ASP A 58 4.52 -22.33 10.84
CA ASP A 58 3.46 -22.06 11.83
C ASP A 58 2.71 -20.72 11.65
N VAL A 59 2.72 -20.18 10.42
CA VAL A 59 2.01 -18.95 10.05
C VAL A 59 1.22 -19.14 8.77
N PHE A 60 0.11 -18.41 8.64
CA PHE A 60 -0.62 -18.35 7.38
C PHE A 60 0.01 -17.31 6.46
N PHE A 61 0.54 -17.75 5.31
CA PHE A 61 1.17 -16.85 4.35
C PHE A 61 0.09 -16.16 3.48
N HIS A 62 -0.36 -14.98 3.90
CA HIS A 62 -1.39 -14.23 3.17
C HIS A 62 -0.85 -13.58 1.88
N GLN A 63 -1.51 -13.82 0.74
CA GLN A 63 -1.43 -12.95 -0.43
C GLN A 63 -2.21 -11.67 -0.17
N ARG A 64 -1.56 -10.50 -0.26
CA ARG A 64 -2.17 -9.20 0.01
C ARG A 64 -2.20 -8.36 -1.26
N LYS A 65 -3.41 -8.02 -1.70
CA LYS A 65 -3.62 -7.12 -2.83
C LYS A 65 -3.46 -5.65 -2.42
N ALA A 66 -2.97 -4.83 -3.34
CA ALA A 66 -3.14 -3.38 -3.24
C ALA A 66 -4.63 -3.04 -3.32
N LEU A 67 -5.02 -1.93 -2.70
CA LEU A 67 -6.37 -1.39 -2.85
C LEU A 67 -6.61 -0.97 -4.30
N SER A 68 -7.81 -1.20 -4.79
CA SER A 68 -8.23 -0.91 -6.16
C SER A 68 -8.36 0.60 -6.40
N PHE A 69 -8.33 1.03 -7.66
CA PHE A 69 -8.63 2.42 -8.01
C PHE A 69 -10.01 2.81 -7.48
N GLN A 70 -10.10 3.96 -6.81
CA GLN A 70 -11.31 4.48 -6.14
C GLN A 70 -11.84 3.64 -4.97
N GLU A 71 -11.16 2.56 -4.57
CA GLU A 71 -11.47 1.86 -3.34
C GLU A 71 -11.29 2.81 -2.14
N LYS A 72 -12.18 2.69 -1.15
CA LYS A 72 -12.17 3.57 0.02
C LYS A 72 -11.60 2.85 1.22
N MET A 73 -10.71 3.52 1.95
CA MET A 73 -10.14 3.00 3.19
C MET A 73 -10.31 4.00 4.33
N ASN A 74 -10.58 3.48 5.54
CA ASN A 74 -10.48 4.27 6.76
C ASN A 74 -9.02 4.25 7.23
N VAL A 75 -8.43 5.42 7.39
CA VAL A 75 -7.03 5.59 7.82
C VAL A 75 -6.99 6.60 8.97
N SER A 76 -6.19 6.33 10.00
CA SER A 76 -6.03 7.29 11.09
C SER A 76 -5.42 8.58 10.56
N LYS A 77 -5.78 9.72 11.16
CA LYS A 77 -5.18 11.01 10.78
C LYS A 77 -3.65 10.99 10.91
N SER A 78 -3.12 10.29 11.91
CA SER A 78 -1.68 10.08 12.14
C SER A 78 -0.95 9.28 11.05
N ALA A 79 -1.66 8.48 10.24
CA ALA A 79 -1.10 7.71 9.14
C ALA A 79 -1.33 8.39 7.77
N THR A 80 -1.82 9.62 7.79
CA THR A 80 -2.17 10.43 6.62
C THR A 80 -1.29 11.67 6.60
N HIS A 81 -0.67 11.97 5.46
CA HIS A 81 0.20 13.13 5.29
C HIS A 81 -0.16 13.87 4.01
N PRO A 82 -0.03 15.21 3.94
CA PRO A 82 -0.20 15.96 2.70
C PRO A 82 0.65 15.39 1.56
N TYR A 83 0.09 15.33 0.36
CA TYR A 83 0.80 14.94 -0.86
C TYR A 83 0.68 16.05 -1.89
N ILE A 84 1.82 16.67 -2.21
CA ILE A 84 1.91 17.87 -3.05
C ILE A 84 2.49 17.60 -4.45
N ASP A 85 2.94 16.37 -4.69
CA ASP A 85 3.48 15.95 -5.97
C ASP A 85 2.34 15.63 -6.96
N GLU A 86 2.70 15.49 -8.23
CA GLU A 86 1.76 15.04 -9.26
C GLU A 86 1.23 13.63 -8.93
N ILE A 87 -0.08 13.43 -9.10
CA ILE A 87 -0.72 12.14 -8.86
C ILE A 87 -0.40 11.23 -10.06
N PRO A 88 0.36 10.13 -9.88
CA PRO A 88 0.67 9.24 -10.98
C PRO A 88 -0.57 8.45 -11.40
N ASP A 89 -0.57 7.93 -12.63
CA ASP A 89 -1.62 7.00 -13.07
C ASP A 89 -1.68 5.78 -12.14
N TYR A 90 -2.90 5.31 -11.87
CA TYR A 90 -3.12 4.20 -10.95
C TYR A 90 -2.42 2.93 -11.43
N THR A 91 -2.57 2.58 -12.72
CA THR A 91 -2.05 1.34 -13.30
C THR A 91 -0.53 1.38 -13.34
N GLU A 92 0.03 2.50 -13.78
CA GLU A 92 1.48 2.69 -13.85
C GLU A 92 2.13 2.68 -12.46
N SER A 93 1.53 3.38 -11.49
CA SER A 93 2.01 3.40 -10.10
C SER A 93 1.93 2.04 -9.43
N LEU A 94 0.84 1.29 -9.65
CA LEU A 94 0.71 -0.09 -9.16
C LEU A 94 1.80 -1.00 -9.74
N LYS A 95 2.05 -0.91 -11.05
CA LYS A 95 3.10 -1.68 -11.71
C LYS A 95 4.48 -1.34 -11.14
N ALA A 96 4.80 -0.06 -11.02
CA ALA A 96 6.08 0.40 -10.47
C ALA A 96 6.28 -0.05 -9.00
N ALA A 97 5.23 0.06 -8.18
CA ALA A 97 5.27 -0.35 -6.79
C ALA A 97 5.46 -1.87 -6.62
N LEU A 98 4.83 -2.67 -7.48
CA LEU A 98 4.97 -4.12 -7.50
C LEU A 98 6.39 -4.54 -7.96
N GLU A 99 6.90 -3.96 -9.04
CA GLU A 99 8.25 -4.25 -9.53
C GLU A 99 9.32 -3.84 -8.51
N THR A 100 9.21 -2.65 -7.91
CA THR A 100 10.13 -2.21 -6.84
C THR A 100 10.16 -3.23 -5.69
N GLN A 101 9.01 -3.78 -5.31
CA GLN A 101 8.95 -4.81 -4.28
C GLN A 101 9.62 -6.11 -4.74
N LYS A 102 9.34 -6.58 -5.96
CA LYS A 102 9.99 -7.78 -6.53
C LYS A 102 11.51 -7.64 -6.58
N GLU A 103 12.02 -6.52 -7.08
CA GLU A 103 13.45 -6.23 -7.17
C GLU A 103 14.13 -6.24 -5.79
N LYS A 104 13.50 -5.57 -4.81
CA LYS A 104 13.98 -5.59 -3.43
C LYS A 104 14.16 -7.01 -2.91
N PHE A 105 13.17 -7.88 -3.12
CA PHE A 105 13.24 -9.25 -2.64
C PHE A 105 14.24 -10.11 -3.41
N LYS A 106 14.38 -9.91 -4.72
CA LYS A 106 15.43 -10.56 -5.54
C LYS A 106 16.84 -10.20 -5.06
N GLN A 107 17.06 -8.97 -4.59
CA GLN A 107 18.36 -8.52 -4.08
C GLN A 107 18.67 -9.01 -2.66
N GLN A 108 17.66 -9.35 -1.86
CA GLN A 108 17.84 -9.74 -0.46
C GLN A 108 18.25 -11.22 -0.28
N GLY A 109 18.24 -12.04 -1.34
CA GLY A 109 18.67 -13.43 -1.32
C GLY A 109 17.59 -14.42 -1.76
N SER A 110 17.75 -15.68 -1.33
CA SER A 110 16.90 -16.81 -1.73
C SER A 110 16.39 -17.65 -0.54
N SER A 111 15.93 -17.01 0.53
CA SER A 111 15.27 -17.72 1.64
C SER A 111 13.87 -18.20 1.24
N GLU A 112 13.32 -19.19 1.95
CA GLU A 112 11.96 -19.69 1.70
C GLU A 112 10.92 -18.56 1.75
N PHE A 113 11.08 -17.62 2.69
CA PHE A 113 10.23 -16.45 2.79
C PHE A 113 10.28 -15.59 1.52
N GLN A 114 11.48 -15.30 1.02
CA GLN A 114 11.67 -14.46 -0.16
C GLN A 114 11.08 -15.12 -1.41
N THR A 115 11.28 -16.44 -1.57
CA THR A 115 10.67 -17.22 -2.65
C THR A 115 9.15 -17.14 -2.61
N LYS A 116 8.53 -17.39 -1.43
CA LYS A 116 7.07 -17.29 -1.27
C LYS A 116 6.55 -15.88 -1.56
N VAL A 117 7.26 -14.82 -1.11
CA VAL A 117 6.88 -13.44 -1.44
C VAL A 117 6.86 -13.23 -2.96
N LEU A 118 7.92 -13.63 -3.66
CA LEU A 118 8.03 -13.46 -5.12
C LEU A 118 6.93 -14.22 -5.87
N GLU A 119 6.65 -15.46 -5.49
CA GLU A 119 5.54 -16.25 -6.06
C GLU A 119 4.19 -15.54 -5.92
N GLN A 120 3.91 -14.97 -4.73
CA GLN A 120 2.68 -14.20 -4.52
C GLN A 120 2.62 -12.94 -5.38
N LEU A 121 3.73 -12.21 -5.52
CA LEU A 121 3.78 -11.00 -6.33
C LEU A 121 3.62 -11.31 -7.83
N GLU A 122 4.17 -12.40 -8.32
CA GLU A 122 4.01 -12.84 -9.72
C GLU A 122 2.58 -13.29 -10.05
N ASP A 123 1.91 -14.00 -9.14
CA ASP A 123 0.48 -14.33 -9.31
C ASP A 123 -0.40 -13.06 -9.28
N LEU A 124 -0.07 -12.09 -8.41
CA LEU A 124 -0.76 -10.80 -8.37
C LEU A 124 -0.57 -9.99 -9.66
N GLU A 125 0.65 -9.92 -10.18
CA GLU A 125 0.97 -9.23 -11.44
C GLU A 125 0.08 -9.74 -12.59
N LYS A 126 -0.02 -11.06 -12.73
CA LYS A 126 -0.87 -11.73 -13.73
C LYS A 126 -2.35 -11.42 -13.55
N ARG A 127 -2.80 -11.11 -12.34
CA ARG A 127 -4.21 -10.78 -12.05
C ARG A 127 -4.51 -9.30 -12.24
N TYR A 128 -3.55 -8.42 -11.96
CA TYR A 128 -3.73 -6.98 -12.10
C TYR A 128 -3.71 -6.51 -13.56
N PHE A 129 -2.83 -7.08 -14.37
CA PHE A 129 -2.56 -6.59 -15.73
C PHE A 129 -2.99 -7.58 -16.80
N ARG A 130 -4.11 -8.25 -16.55
CA ARG A 130 -4.66 -9.30 -17.39
C ARG A 130 -5.51 -8.76 -18.52
#